data_AF-A0A0U2ZQE8-F1
#
_entry.id   AF-A0A0U2ZQE8-F1
#
_cell.length_a   1.000
_cell.length_b   1.000
_cell.length_c   1.000
_cell.angle_alpha   90.00
_cell.angle_beta   90.00
_cell.angle_gamma   90.00
#
_symmetry.space_group_name_H-M   'P 1'
#
loop_
_entity.id
_entity.type
_entity.pdbx_description
1 polymer ?
#
loop_
_entity_poly.entity_id
_entity_poly.type
_entity_poly.pdbx_seq_one_letter_code
_entity_poly.pdbx_strand_id
1 'polypeptide(L)'
;MTKSIYAAYFTGKTGNSMGMFVIGDGLITGADVTGVNYDGRYDAFGKTLRGVVDFVLPPSFPTDFRLERREGDRDPHFSSN
;
A
#
# COMPACT_ATOMS: atom_id res chain seq x y z
N MET A 1 -3.58 -10.74 -14.07
CA MET A 1 -4.18 -9.39 -14.10
C MET A 1 -3.32 -8.53 -15.01
N THR A 2 -3.92 -7.80 -15.96
CA THR A 2 -3.17 -6.93 -16.88
C THR A 2 -2.47 -5.82 -16.11
N LYS A 3 -1.20 -5.56 -16.43
CA LYS A 3 -0.43 -4.45 -15.84
C LYS A 3 -1.15 -3.13 -16.02
N SER A 4 -1.39 -2.44 -14.92
CA SER A 4 -2.11 -1.17 -14.88
C SER A 4 -1.42 -0.18 -13.94
N ILE A 5 -1.63 1.11 -14.20
CA ILE A 5 -1.12 2.19 -13.34
C ILE A 5 -2.24 2.66 -12.43
N TYR A 6 -1.93 2.80 -11.14
CA TYR A 6 -2.83 3.24 -10.09
C TYR A 6 -2.24 4.46 -9.40
N ALA A 7 -3.10 5.38 -8.97
CA ALA A 7 -2.74 6.48 -8.11
C ALA A 7 -3.40 6.30 -6.75
N ALA A 8 -2.68 6.59 -5.67
CA ALA A 8 -3.19 6.51 -4.31
C ALA A 8 -2.84 7.80 -3.55
N TYR A 9 -3.81 8.30 -2.78
CA TYR A 9 -3.59 9.36 -1.80
C TYR A 9 -3.39 8.72 -0.42
N PHE A 10 -2.24 8.97 0.20
CA PHE A 10 -1.90 8.49 1.53
C PHE A 10 -2.10 9.59 2.56
N THR A 11 -2.70 9.21 3.68
CA THR A 11 -2.85 10.08 4.84
C THR A 11 -2.42 9.37 6.10
N GLY A 12 -1.72 10.07 6.98
CA GLY A 12 -1.25 9.55 8.26
C GLY A 12 -0.89 10.67 9.22
N LYS A 13 -0.61 10.31 10.48
CA LYS A 13 -0.21 11.28 11.52
C LYS A 13 1.05 12.06 11.14
N THR A 14 1.98 11.41 10.45
CA THR A 14 3.28 11.97 10.04
C THR A 14 3.18 12.86 8.79
N GLY A 15 2.06 12.80 8.06
CA GLY A 15 1.85 13.61 6.86
C GLY A 15 0.95 12.94 5.82
N ASN A 16 0.84 13.60 4.67
CA ASN A 16 0.10 13.10 3.52
C ASN A 16 1.04 12.99 2.31
N SER A 17 0.71 12.09 1.39
CA SER A 17 1.51 11.85 0.17
C SER A 17 0.60 11.40 -0.97
N MET A 18 1.10 11.47 -2.20
CA MET A 18 0.50 10.85 -3.38
C MET A 18 1.50 9.87 -3.99
N GLY A 19 1.06 8.62 -4.15
CA GLY A 19 1.84 7.54 -4.75
C GLY A 19 1.28 7.09 -6.09
N MET A 20 2.17 6.64 -6.97
CA MET A 20 1.84 5.98 -8.22
C MET A 20 2.39 4.55 -8.20
N PHE A 21 1.55 3.59 -8.61
CA PHE A 21 1.85 2.16 -8.57
C PHE A 21 1.61 1.51 -9.92
N VAL A 22 2.50 0.60 -10.31
CA VAL A 22 2.27 -0.38 -11.35
C VAL A 22 1.94 -1.70 -10.68
N ILE A 23 0.77 -2.26 -10.99
CA ILE A 23 0.32 -3.55 -10.45
C ILE A 23 0.00 -4.49 -11.61
N GLY A 24 0.60 -5.66 -11.61
CA GLY A 24 0.34 -6.72 -12.58
C GLY A 24 1.34 -7.85 -12.49
N ASP A 25 1.01 -9.00 -13.07
CA ASP A 25 1.89 -10.18 -13.12
C ASP A 25 2.45 -10.63 -11.75
N GLY A 26 1.66 -10.45 -10.68
CA GLY A 26 2.06 -10.81 -9.31
C GLY A 26 3.07 -9.84 -8.68
N LEU A 27 3.27 -8.67 -9.29
CA LEU A 27 4.17 -7.61 -8.83
C LEU A 27 3.42 -6.33 -8.54
N ILE A 28 3.84 -5.64 -7.48
CA ILE A 28 3.43 -4.29 -7.14
C ILE A 28 4.70 -3.46 -6.95
N THR A 29 4.86 -2.40 -7.74
CA THR A 29 5.96 -1.45 -7.59
C THR A 29 5.43 -0.04 -7.69
N GLY A 30 6.07 0.90 -7.01
CA GLY A 30 5.63 2.30 -7.05
C GLY A 30 6.57 3.23 -6.33
N ALA A 31 6.25 4.50 -6.42
CA ALA A 31 6.92 5.55 -5.68
C ALA A 31 5.91 6.65 -5.32
N ASP A 32 6.24 7.45 -4.32
CA ASP A 32 5.44 8.60 -3.92
C ASP A 32 6.22 9.92 -3.94
N VAL A 33 5.49 11.03 -3.87
CA VAL A 33 6.08 12.39 -3.92
C VAL A 33 6.95 12.72 -2.70
N THR A 34 6.88 11.92 -1.63
CA THR A 34 7.75 12.07 -0.46
C THR A 34 9.07 11.32 -0.62
N GLY A 35 9.25 10.57 -1.71
CA GLY A 35 10.47 9.84 -2.04
C GLY A 35 10.49 8.40 -1.51
N VAL A 36 9.36 7.86 -1.06
CA VAL A 36 9.24 6.46 -0.67
C VAL A 36 9.13 5.59 -1.92
N ASN A 37 9.93 4.52 -1.99
CA ASN A 37 9.83 3.50 -3.04
C ASN A 37 9.20 2.24 -2.49
N TYR A 38 8.38 1.58 -3.30
CA TYR A 38 7.65 0.36 -2.97
C TYR A 38 8.00 -0.74 -3.97
N ASP A 39 8.31 -1.92 -3.46
CA ASP A 39 8.52 -3.13 -4.26
C ASP A 39 7.92 -4.33 -3.53
N GLY A 40 7.12 -5.13 -4.23
CA GLY A 40 6.37 -6.17 -3.59
C GLY A 40 5.82 -7.21 -4.54
N ARG A 41 5.38 -8.32 -3.94
CA ARG A 41 4.74 -9.43 -4.63
C ARG A 41 3.39 -9.70 -4.04
N TYR A 42 2.45 -10.12 -4.87
CA TYR A 42 1.10 -10.46 -4.44
C TYR A 42 0.56 -11.68 -5.16
N ASP A 43 -0.38 -12.34 -4.48
CA ASP A 43 -1.25 -13.38 -5.02
C ASP A 43 -2.70 -12.88 -5.06
N ALA A 44 -3.46 -13.36 -6.03
CA ALA A 44 -4.88 -13.03 -6.18
C ALA A 44 -5.76 -14.07 -5.48
N PHE A 45 -6.66 -13.60 -4.62
CA PHE A 45 -7.64 -14.41 -3.90
C PHE A 45 -9.04 -13.86 -4.20
N GLY A 46 -9.67 -14.36 -5.26
CA GLY A 46 -10.96 -13.87 -5.73
C GLY A 46 -10.89 -12.41 -6.16
N LYS A 47 -11.58 -11.52 -5.44
CA LYS A 47 -11.60 -10.07 -5.70
C LYS A 47 -10.53 -9.30 -4.91
N THR A 48 -9.70 -9.99 -4.14
CA THR A 48 -8.74 -9.38 -3.23
C THR A 48 -7.32 -9.74 -3.65
N LEU A 49 -6.38 -8.81 -3.47
CA LEU A 49 -4.96 -9.07 -3.61
C LEU A 49 -4.34 -9.17 -2.22
N ARG A 50 -3.48 -10.17 -2.00
CA ARG A 50 -2.72 -10.33 -0.76
C ARG A 50 -1.26 -10.46 -1.09
N GLY A 51 -0.42 -9.64 -0.47
CA GLY A 51 1.00 -9.58 -0.79
C GLY A 51 1.83 -8.98 0.32
N VAL A 52 3.13 -8.97 0.09
CA VAL A 52 4.12 -8.28 0.92
C VAL A 52 4.75 -7.19 0.07
N VAL A 53 4.87 -6.00 0.66
CA VAL A 53 5.48 -4.82 0.03
C VAL A 53 6.60 -4.37 0.94
N ASP A 54 7.82 -4.42 0.41
CA ASP A 54 8.98 -3.77 0.98
C ASP A 54 8.96 -2.30 0.57
N PHE A 55 9.33 -1.43 1.50
CA PHE A 55 9.42 0.00 1.24
C PHE A 55 10.77 0.53 1.70
N VAL A 56 11.32 1.45 0.91
CA VAL A 56 12.56 2.16 1.23
C VAL A 56 12.23 3.61 1.50
N LEU A 57 12.57 4.06 2.71
CA LEU A 57 12.42 5.45 3.11
C LEU A 57 13.65 6.26 2.69
N PRO A 58 13.46 7.50 2.24
CA PRO A 58 14.58 8.38 1.96
C PRO A 58 15.30 8.74 3.28
N PRO A 59 16.60 9.09 3.24
CA PRO A 59 17.37 9.45 4.44
C PRO A 59 16.79 10.64 5.23
N SER A 60 15.98 11.49 4.57
CA SER A 60 15.30 12.63 5.17
C SER A 60 14.01 12.28 5.91
N PHE A 61 13.58 11.01 5.87
CA PHE A 61 12.36 10.59 6.56
C PHE A 61 12.60 10.56 8.08
N PRO A 62 11.70 11.15 8.91
CA PRO A 62 11.83 11.08 10.36
C PRO A 62 11.95 9.63 10.81
N THR A 63 12.80 9.31 11.78
CA THR A 63 13.03 7.94 12.27
C THR A 63 12.15 7.54 13.45
N ASP A 64 11.33 8.46 13.94
CA ASP A 64 10.42 8.29 15.08
C ASP A 64 9.00 7.85 14.68
N PHE A 65 8.76 7.60 13.39
CA PHE A 65 7.49 7.06 12.92
C PHE A 65 7.31 5.60 13.38
N ARG A 66 6.13 5.31 13.92
CA ARG A 66 5.71 3.95 14.28
C ARG A 66 4.64 3.50 13.30
N LEU A 67 4.94 2.43 12.54
CA LEU A 67 3.92 1.71 11.79
C LEU A 67 3.06 0.93 12.79
N GLU A 68 1.96 1.52 13.22
CA GLU A 68 0.95 0.81 13.98
C GLU A 68 0.09 0.01 13.01
N ARG A 69 0.18 -1.32 13.10
CA ARG A 69 -0.84 -2.18 12.49
C ARG A 69 -2.17 -1.82 13.14
N ARG A 70 -3.08 -1.16 12.42
CA ARG A 70 -4.48 -1.09 12.83
C ARG A 70 -5.09 -2.49 12.64
N GLU A 71 -5.01 -3.30 13.68
CA GLU A 71 -5.81 -4.51 13.80
C GLU A 71 -7.23 -4.08 14.23
N GLY A 72 -8.09 -3.81 13.25
CA GLY A 72 -9.44 -3.29 13.53
C GLY A 72 -10.41 -3.17 12.36
N ASP A 73 -10.04 -3.56 11.13
CA ASP A 73 -10.98 -3.61 9.99
C ASP A 73 -11.33 -5.07 9.65
N ARG A 74 -11.76 -5.80 10.68
CA ARG A 74 -12.34 -7.15 10.58
C ARG A 74 -13.76 -7.18 11.16
N ASP A 75 -14.57 -6.17 10.87
CA ASP A 75 -16.03 -6.29 10.99
C ASP A 75 -16.63 -6.54 9.60
N PRO A 76 -16.88 -7.81 9.21
CA PRO A 76 -17.78 -8.07 8.12
C PRO A 76 -19.19 -7.75 8.64
N HIS A 77 -19.66 -6.52 8.45
CA HIS A 77 -21.11 -6.28 8.39
C HIS A 77 -21.65 -6.92 7.10
N PHE A 78 -21.69 -8.26 7.09
CA PHE A 78 -22.69 -9.00 6.33
C PHE A 78 -24.02 -8.75 7.02
N SER A 79 -24.78 -7.76 6.56
CA SER A 79 -26.23 -7.79 6.76
C SER A 79 -26.84 -8.53 5.57
N SER A 80 -27.14 -9.81 5.78
CA SER A 80 -28.23 -10.44 5.05
C SER A 80 -29.54 -9.78 5.49
N ASN A 81 -30.18 -9.07 4.56
CA ASN A 81 -31.63 -9.03 4.35
C ASN A 81 -31.93 -8.25 3.07
#